data_AF-H6SL05-F1
#
_entry.id   AF-H6SL05-F1
#
_cell.length_a   1.000
_cell.length_b   1.000
_cell.length_c   1.000
_cell.angle_alpha   90.00
_cell.angle_beta   90.00
_cell.angle_gamma   90.00
#
_symmetry.space_group_name_H-M   'P 1'
#
loop_
_entity.id
_entity.type
_entity.pdbx_description
1 polymer ?
#
loop_
_entity_poly.entity_id
_entity_poly.type
_entity_poly.pdbx_seq_one_letter_code
_entity_poly.pdbx_strand_id
1 'polypeptide(L)'
;MGAFAWRELRLCEPAWSGALFCRYPRSRPQRLGGRGNVFLPLAGLHHAAGFASGEANLTMPSPFPWSTLMRQLGEPATYTPATGAPVTLYAKRIGGGREVAVGSVRLVAEDLTAHVLRADLPTPAAGDTLALGAGTWTVGAVEPLADDPQATRWALRLTWGLLVTIRAAGGADGAGLDRSLAYTAAPAPAGATSLTIQVGGWTAGGLQAGDTLAVGGEEYEVTAGTTLVFVGGGYAFEGVAIDPPLSDPLAGGEVVTITPAAPDGARQVFAAPAEWTAEEVAGGIATSDQRLVIRAAPGLAAPTTSDEVVLPGETRGRAVTSVRTIHTGADVAAWVVTVAG
;
A
#
# COMPACT_ATOMS: atom_id res chain seq x y z
N MET A 1 -31.19 13.50 -57.06
CA MET A 1 -30.48 12.50 -56.24
C MET A 1 -29.01 12.88 -56.19
N GLY A 2 -28.56 13.45 -55.07
CA GLY A 2 -27.16 13.81 -54.83
C GLY A 2 -26.82 13.47 -53.39
N ALA A 3 -25.84 12.59 -53.19
CA ALA A 3 -25.50 12.01 -51.90
C ALA A 3 -24.89 13.06 -50.95
N PHE A 4 -25.46 13.20 -49.76
CA PHE A 4 -24.83 13.89 -48.63
C PHE A 4 -23.72 12.99 -48.08
N ALA A 5 -22.46 13.39 -48.27
CA ALA A 5 -21.33 12.75 -47.60
C ALA A 5 -21.21 13.34 -46.19
N TRP A 6 -21.62 12.58 -45.18
CA TRP A 6 -21.19 12.81 -43.80
C TRP A 6 -19.69 12.52 -43.73
N ARG A 7 -18.86 13.56 -43.67
CA ARG A 7 -17.48 13.41 -43.20
C ARG A 7 -17.48 13.58 -41.70
N GLU A 8 -16.99 12.54 -41.03
CA GLU A 8 -16.79 12.44 -39.58
C GLU A 8 -16.12 13.70 -39.03
N LEU A 9 -16.87 14.45 -38.21
CA LEU A 9 -16.29 15.26 -37.16
C LEU A 9 -15.63 14.27 -36.19
N ARG A 10 -14.31 14.11 -36.27
CA ARG A 10 -13.56 13.44 -35.20
C ARG A 10 -13.78 14.26 -33.93
N LEU A 11 -14.41 13.62 -32.96
CA LEU A 11 -14.64 14.14 -31.62
C LEU A 11 -13.36 14.77 -31.07
N CYS A 12 -13.45 16.04 -30.70
CA CYS A 12 -12.43 16.71 -29.90
C CYS A 12 -12.38 16.00 -28.54
N GLU A 13 -11.26 15.39 -28.18
CA GLU A 13 -11.02 15.00 -26.80
C GLU A 13 -10.80 16.27 -25.97
N PRO A 14 -11.51 16.47 -24.85
CA PRO A 14 -11.21 17.55 -23.93
C PRO A 14 -9.84 17.27 -23.30
N ALA A 15 -8.86 18.14 -23.55
CA ALA A 15 -7.59 18.04 -22.85
C ALA A 15 -7.59 18.90 -21.59
N TRP A 16 -6.85 18.41 -20.60
CA TRP A 16 -7.20 18.54 -19.19
C TRP A 16 -6.64 19.79 -18.47
N SER A 17 -6.13 20.76 -19.22
CA SER A 17 -5.69 22.07 -18.72
C SER A 17 -6.85 23.08 -18.56
N GLY A 18 -8.10 22.62 -18.65
CA GLY A 18 -9.29 23.45 -18.81
C GLY A 18 -9.63 23.73 -20.28
N ALA A 19 -8.81 23.27 -21.23
CA ALA A 19 -8.84 23.68 -22.62
C ALA A 19 -9.35 22.65 -23.61
N LEU A 20 -10.10 23.12 -24.61
CA LEU A 20 -10.49 22.32 -25.76
C LEU A 20 -9.33 22.28 -26.77
N PHE A 21 -8.80 21.08 -27.06
CA PHE A 21 -7.76 20.90 -28.06
C PHE A 21 -8.40 20.54 -29.41
N CYS A 22 -8.35 21.47 -30.36
CA CYS A 22 -8.76 21.22 -31.74
C CYS A 22 -7.51 21.13 -32.62
N ARG A 23 -7.13 19.91 -33.05
CA ARG A 23 -6.11 19.73 -34.09
C ARG A 23 -6.70 20.09 -35.46
N TYR A 24 -6.33 21.24 -36.01
CA TYR A 24 -6.60 21.53 -37.42
C TYR A 24 -5.47 20.97 -38.29
N PRO A 25 -5.73 20.00 -39.19
CA PRO A 25 -4.78 19.72 -40.26
C PRO A 25 -4.68 20.96 -41.15
N ARG A 26 -3.45 21.39 -41.47
CA ARG A 26 -3.22 22.46 -42.45
C ARG A 26 -3.81 22.06 -43.79
N SER A 27 -5.01 22.53 -44.10
CA SER A 27 -5.50 22.65 -45.48
C SER A 27 -6.05 24.05 -45.68
N ARG A 28 -5.33 24.81 -46.52
CA ARG A 28 -5.58 26.12 -47.17
C ARG A 28 -6.76 26.98 -46.68
N PRO A 29 -6.60 28.32 -46.58
CA PRO A 29 -7.71 29.21 -46.23
C PRO A 29 -8.85 29.08 -47.24
N GLN A 30 -9.95 28.43 -46.84
CA GLN A 30 -11.19 28.48 -47.59
C GLN A 30 -11.92 29.76 -47.19
N ARG A 31 -12.16 30.63 -48.18
CA ARG A 31 -13.16 31.70 -48.05
C ARG A 31 -14.53 31.03 -47.92
N LEU A 32 -15.05 30.94 -46.70
CA LEU A 32 -16.46 30.67 -46.46
C LEU A 32 -17.23 31.96 -46.76
N GLY A 33 -17.82 32.02 -47.96
CA GLY A 33 -18.86 32.99 -48.26
C GLY A 33 -20.14 32.59 -47.52
N GLY A 34 -20.67 33.48 -46.68
CA GLY A 34 -21.96 33.27 -46.02
C GLY A 34 -22.02 33.91 -44.64
N ARG A 35 -22.73 35.04 -44.56
CA ARG A 35 -23.05 35.90 -43.41
C ARG A 35 -23.15 35.16 -42.06
N GLY A 36 -22.25 35.55 -41.13
CA GLY A 36 -22.34 35.17 -39.71
C GLY A 36 -20.98 35.23 -39.02
N ASN A 37 -20.36 36.41 -38.92
CA ASN A 37 -19.11 36.56 -38.16
C ASN A 37 -19.42 36.58 -36.66
N VAL A 38 -19.18 35.48 -35.96
CA VAL A 38 -18.97 35.52 -34.50
C VAL A 38 -17.51 35.89 -34.27
N PHE A 39 -17.25 37.19 -34.10
CA PHE A 39 -15.99 37.66 -33.54
C PHE A 39 -15.99 37.36 -32.04
N LEU A 40 -15.26 36.33 -31.62
CA LEU A 40 -14.84 36.23 -30.23
C LEU A 40 -13.68 37.22 -30.01
N PRO A 41 -13.73 38.08 -28.98
CA PRO A 41 -12.68 39.06 -28.76
C PRO A 41 -11.35 38.37 -28.42
N LEU A 42 -10.34 38.62 -29.26
CA LEU A 42 -8.94 38.18 -29.12
C LEU A 42 -8.19 38.92 -27.99
N ALA A 43 -8.85 39.20 -26.87
CA ALA A 43 -8.25 39.84 -25.70
C ALA A 43 -7.98 38.78 -24.63
N GLY A 44 -6.79 38.15 -24.68
CA GLY A 44 -6.38 37.17 -23.65
C GLY A 44 -5.35 36.12 -24.07
N LEU A 45 -4.67 36.27 -25.21
CA LEU A 45 -3.59 35.36 -25.60
C LEU A 45 -2.38 35.55 -24.68
N HIS A 46 -2.21 34.69 -23.69
CA HIS A 46 -0.93 34.54 -23.00
C HIS A 46 0.05 33.82 -23.93
N HIS A 47 1.17 34.48 -24.21
CA HIS A 47 2.30 33.91 -24.95
C HIS A 47 2.92 32.76 -24.14
N ALA A 48 2.50 31.53 -24.40
CA ALA A 48 3.26 30.35 -23.97
C ALA A 48 4.45 30.17 -24.94
N ALA A 49 5.65 30.06 -24.38
CA ALA A 49 6.90 29.89 -25.13
C ALA A 49 6.83 28.59 -25.97
N GLY A 50 6.77 28.72 -27.29
CA GLY A 50 6.70 27.56 -28.19
C GLY A 50 6.70 27.88 -29.69
N PHE A 51 7.15 29.08 -30.10
CA PHE A 51 7.08 29.50 -31.51
C PHE A 51 7.95 28.67 -32.47
N ALA A 52 8.85 27.82 -31.96
CA ALA A 52 9.74 26.99 -32.76
C ALA A 52 9.12 25.66 -33.22
N SER A 53 8.06 25.14 -32.59
CA SER A 53 7.50 23.81 -32.92
C SER A 53 6.24 23.84 -33.79
N GLY A 54 5.68 25.01 -34.10
CA GLY A 54 4.48 25.12 -34.94
C GLY A 54 3.19 24.63 -34.28
N GLU A 55 3.19 24.35 -32.97
CA GLU A 55 2.01 24.02 -32.18
C GLU A 55 1.55 25.26 -31.40
N ALA A 56 0.44 25.87 -31.83
CA ALA A 56 -0.26 26.86 -31.01
C ALA A 56 -1.22 26.11 -30.08
N ASN A 57 -0.85 25.93 -28.82
CA ASN A 57 -1.73 25.38 -27.80
C ASN A 57 -2.69 26.49 -27.31
N LEU A 58 -3.93 26.43 -27.78
CA LEU A 58 -5.02 27.27 -27.28
C LEU A 58 -5.52 26.66 -25.97
N THR A 59 -4.97 27.14 -24.85
CA THR A 59 -5.50 26.80 -23.53
C THR A 59 -6.71 27.69 -23.23
N MET A 60 -7.93 27.24 -23.52
CA MET A 60 -9.14 27.90 -23.01
C MET A 60 -9.35 27.50 -21.54
N PRO A 61 -9.79 28.38 -20.63
CA PRO A 61 -10.24 27.96 -19.31
C PRO A 61 -11.62 27.30 -19.40
N SER A 62 -11.85 26.23 -18.64
CA SER A 62 -13.18 25.61 -18.55
C SER A 62 -14.14 26.60 -17.88
N PRO A 63 -15.36 26.80 -18.41
CA PRO A 63 -16.37 27.64 -17.78
C PRO A 63 -16.99 27.00 -16.53
N PHE A 64 -16.72 25.71 -16.26
CA PHE A 64 -17.30 24.98 -15.14
C PHE A 64 -16.34 24.85 -13.95
N PRO A 65 -16.83 24.97 -12.71
CA PRO A 65 -16.05 24.68 -11.51
C PRO A 65 -15.50 23.24 -11.52
N TRP A 66 -14.29 23.04 -10.98
CA TRP A 66 -13.69 21.71 -10.92
C TRP A 66 -14.52 20.68 -10.14
N SER A 67 -15.31 21.12 -9.16
CA SER A 67 -16.29 20.26 -8.47
C SER A 67 -17.36 19.67 -9.39
N THR A 68 -17.76 20.43 -10.41
CA THR A 68 -18.72 19.97 -11.43
C THR A 68 -18.06 18.99 -12.38
N LEU A 69 -16.84 19.32 -12.83
CA LEU A 69 -16.07 18.45 -13.74
C LEU A 69 -15.71 17.11 -13.10
N MET A 70 -15.31 17.08 -11.82
CA MET A 70 -15.00 15.82 -11.13
C MET A 70 -16.23 14.94 -10.92
N ARG A 71 -17.40 15.52 -10.67
CA ARG A 71 -18.66 14.75 -10.62
C ARG A 71 -19.06 14.17 -11.97
N GLN A 72 -18.72 14.86 -13.07
CA GLN A 72 -19.06 14.43 -14.43
C GLN A 72 -18.06 13.45 -15.04
N LEU A 73 -16.77 13.61 -14.74
CA LEU A 73 -15.67 12.91 -15.40
C LEU A 73 -14.88 11.99 -14.45
N GLY A 74 -15.05 12.16 -13.14
CA GLY A 74 -14.48 11.28 -12.13
C GLY A 74 -15.40 10.13 -11.80
N GLU A 75 -14.84 9.10 -11.19
CA GLU A 75 -15.56 7.94 -10.68
C GLU A 75 -15.83 8.11 -9.18
N PRO A 76 -16.96 7.62 -8.66
CA PRO A 76 -17.17 7.52 -7.22
C PRO A 76 -16.05 6.70 -6.58
N ALA A 77 -15.50 7.22 -5.49
CA ALA A 77 -14.41 6.59 -4.76
C ALA A 77 -14.59 6.77 -3.25
N THR A 78 -13.97 5.88 -2.50
CA THR A 78 -13.94 5.94 -1.03
C THR A 78 -12.50 6.01 -0.57
N TYR A 79 -12.14 7.13 0.05
CA TYR A 79 -10.85 7.32 0.69
C TYR A 79 -10.94 6.89 2.15
N THR A 80 -10.05 6.02 2.60
CA THR A 80 -9.98 5.57 4.00
C THR A 80 -8.64 5.98 4.59
N PRO A 81 -8.61 6.99 5.48
CA PRO A 81 -7.39 7.38 6.15
C PRO A 81 -6.94 6.30 7.14
N ALA A 82 -5.64 6.23 7.44
CA ALA A 82 -5.09 5.34 8.46
C ALA A 82 -5.71 5.59 9.84
N THR A 83 -6.10 6.84 10.10
CA THR A 83 -6.87 7.22 11.29
C THR A 83 -8.06 8.09 10.88
N GLY A 84 -9.26 7.72 11.32
CA GLY A 84 -10.49 8.48 11.05
C GLY A 84 -11.52 7.71 10.22
N ALA A 85 -12.60 8.40 9.88
CA ALA A 85 -13.72 7.82 9.12
C ALA A 85 -13.45 7.86 7.61
N PRO A 86 -13.94 6.86 6.85
CA PRO A 86 -13.90 6.90 5.39
C PRO A 86 -14.63 8.13 4.80
N VAL A 87 -14.07 8.69 3.74
CA VAL A 87 -14.60 9.85 3.01
C VAL A 87 -15.03 9.42 1.62
N THR A 88 -16.28 9.72 1.25
CA THR A 88 -16.76 9.49 -0.12
C THR A 88 -16.46 10.71 -0.98
N LEU A 89 -15.84 10.50 -2.14
CA LEU A 89 -15.43 11.55 -3.06
C LEU A 89 -15.55 11.10 -4.51
N TYR A 90 -15.23 12.00 -5.45
CA TYR A 90 -15.03 11.66 -6.86
C TYR A 90 -13.55 11.73 -7.19
N ALA A 91 -13.01 10.63 -7.71
CA ALA A 91 -11.62 10.53 -8.12
C ALA A 91 -11.54 10.29 -9.62
N LYS A 92 -10.69 11.05 -10.30
CA LYS A 92 -10.48 10.88 -11.72
C LYS A 92 -9.18 10.12 -11.96
N ARG A 93 -9.31 8.93 -12.52
CA ARG A 93 -8.21 8.04 -12.91
C ARG A 93 -7.37 8.66 -14.03
N ILE A 94 -6.06 8.68 -13.84
CA ILE A 94 -5.05 9.14 -14.81
C ILE A 94 -4.04 8.02 -14.99
N GLY A 95 -3.93 7.56 -16.23
CA GLY A 95 -3.25 6.31 -16.54
C GLY A 95 -4.17 5.10 -16.36
N GLY A 96 -3.71 4.00 -16.90
CA GLY A 96 -4.34 2.68 -16.80
C GLY A 96 -3.23 1.73 -17.17
N GLY A 97 -2.77 0.97 -16.19
CA GLY A 97 -1.65 0.08 -16.41
C GLY A 97 -2.06 -0.97 -17.40
N ARG A 98 -1.06 -1.45 -18.14
CA ARG A 98 -1.23 -2.64 -18.92
C ARG A 98 -1.42 -3.78 -17.92
N GLU A 99 -2.43 -4.62 -18.13
CA GLU A 99 -2.51 -5.91 -17.46
C GLU A 99 -1.21 -6.66 -17.81
N VAL A 100 -0.31 -6.81 -16.84
CA VAL A 100 0.93 -7.56 -16.99
C VAL A 100 0.65 -8.94 -16.44
N ALA A 101 0.54 -9.91 -17.34
CA ALA A 101 0.61 -11.30 -16.94
C ALA A 101 1.99 -11.56 -16.36
N VAL A 102 2.02 -11.98 -15.11
CA VAL A 102 3.21 -12.40 -14.39
C VAL A 102 2.99 -13.88 -14.12
N GLY A 103 3.55 -14.74 -14.99
CA GLY A 103 3.24 -16.18 -14.99
C GLY A 103 1.75 -16.48 -15.22
N SER A 104 1.15 -17.31 -14.36
CA SER A 104 -0.29 -17.64 -14.40
C SER A 104 -1.18 -16.62 -13.68
N VAL A 105 -0.60 -15.57 -13.10
CA VAL A 105 -1.32 -14.54 -12.35
C VAL A 105 -1.38 -13.28 -13.20
N ARG A 106 -2.58 -12.73 -13.35
CA ARG A 106 -2.76 -11.44 -14.01
C ARG A 106 -2.56 -10.35 -12.97
N LEU A 107 -1.50 -9.55 -13.12
CA LEU A 107 -1.25 -8.40 -12.27
C LEU A 107 -1.53 -7.13 -13.07
N VAL A 108 -2.21 -6.19 -12.47
CA VAL A 108 -2.31 -4.85 -13.05
C VAL A 108 -1.11 -4.07 -12.52
N ALA A 109 -0.04 -3.99 -13.33
CA ALA A 109 1.13 -3.17 -12.99
C ALA A 109 0.75 -1.70 -13.19
N GLU A 110 0.14 -1.10 -12.18
CA GLU A 110 -0.33 0.27 -12.22
C GLU A 110 0.50 1.16 -11.31
N ASP A 111 1.29 2.04 -11.93
CA ASP A 111 1.45 3.39 -11.39
C ASP A 111 0.19 4.15 -11.77
N LEU A 112 -0.86 3.97 -10.97
CA LEU A 112 -2.12 4.68 -11.15
C LEU A 112 -1.98 6.04 -10.50
N THR A 113 -2.32 7.12 -11.20
CA THR A 113 -2.49 8.42 -10.55
C THR A 113 -3.98 8.74 -10.46
N ALA A 114 -4.49 9.07 -9.29
CA ALA A 114 -5.85 9.58 -9.12
C ALA A 114 -5.81 11.08 -8.83
N HIS A 115 -6.59 11.84 -9.57
CA HIS A 115 -6.80 13.26 -9.28
C HIS A 115 -8.06 13.41 -8.42
N VAL A 116 -7.93 14.09 -7.28
CA VAL A 116 -9.04 14.37 -6.35
C VAL A 116 -9.08 15.85 -5.97
N LEU A 117 -10.21 16.33 -5.48
CA LEU A 117 -10.36 17.71 -5.03
C LEU A 117 -9.85 17.90 -3.61
N ARG A 118 -9.13 19.00 -3.38
CA ARG A 118 -8.72 19.40 -2.02
C ARG A 118 -9.91 19.73 -1.12
N ALA A 119 -11.02 20.20 -1.70
CA ALA A 119 -12.22 20.50 -0.96
C ALA A 119 -12.85 19.25 -0.34
N ASP A 120 -12.76 18.10 -1.02
CA ASP A 120 -13.29 16.82 -0.54
C ASP A 120 -12.24 16.08 0.32
N LEU A 121 -10.96 16.27 0.00
CA LEU A 121 -9.84 15.65 0.70
C LEU A 121 -8.75 16.68 1.01
N PRO A 122 -8.85 17.40 2.15
CA PRO A 122 -7.94 18.50 2.46
C PRO A 122 -6.54 18.03 2.86
N THR A 123 -6.44 16.90 3.54
CA THR A 123 -5.20 16.37 4.12
C THR A 123 -4.95 14.90 3.74
N PRO A 124 -4.76 14.56 2.46
CA PRO A 124 -4.35 13.22 2.08
C PRO A 124 -2.94 12.90 2.57
N ALA A 125 -2.69 11.63 2.88
CA ALA A 125 -1.40 11.15 3.33
C ALA A 125 -1.00 9.86 2.62
N ALA A 126 0.32 9.63 2.51
CA ALA A 126 0.83 8.34 2.06
C ALA A 126 0.53 7.25 3.10
N GLY A 127 0.24 6.04 2.63
CA GLY A 127 -0.20 4.89 3.45
C GLY A 127 -1.72 4.74 3.55
N ASP A 128 -2.50 5.79 3.28
CA ASP A 128 -3.95 5.74 3.24
C ASP A 128 -4.45 4.92 2.04
N THR A 129 -5.72 4.52 2.05
CA THR A 129 -6.30 3.71 0.97
C THR A 129 -7.38 4.45 0.18
N LEU A 130 -7.48 4.15 -1.11
CA LEU A 130 -8.51 4.65 -2.01
C LEU A 130 -9.16 3.48 -2.75
N ALA A 131 -10.44 3.24 -2.48
CA ALA A 131 -11.28 2.36 -3.30
C ALA A 131 -11.74 3.14 -4.54
N LEU A 132 -11.31 2.70 -5.72
CA LEU A 132 -11.59 3.35 -7.01
C LEU A 132 -11.87 2.28 -8.08
N GLY A 133 -13.08 2.33 -8.65
CA GLY A 133 -13.57 1.29 -9.54
C GLY A 133 -13.74 -0.04 -8.81
N ALA A 134 -13.19 -1.12 -9.37
CA ALA A 134 -13.21 -2.46 -8.76
C ALA A 134 -12.00 -2.75 -7.84
N GLY A 135 -11.08 -1.78 -7.66
CA GLY A 135 -9.82 -2.00 -6.95
C GLY A 135 -9.68 -1.12 -5.70
N THR A 136 -8.95 -1.66 -4.72
CA THR A 136 -8.45 -0.89 -3.56
C THR A 136 -6.97 -0.62 -3.76
N TRP A 137 -6.59 0.65 -3.59
CA TRP A 137 -5.25 1.14 -3.84
C TRP A 137 -4.68 1.81 -2.59
N THR A 138 -3.36 1.78 -2.43
CA THR A 138 -2.67 2.52 -1.37
C THR A 138 -2.06 3.79 -1.95
N VAL A 139 -2.18 4.90 -1.24
CA VAL A 139 -1.55 6.17 -1.60
C VAL A 139 -0.05 6.06 -1.31
N GLY A 140 0.77 5.98 -2.35
CA GLY A 140 2.23 5.97 -2.23
C GLY A 140 2.82 7.38 -2.13
N ALA A 141 2.22 8.35 -2.81
CA ALA A 141 2.63 9.75 -2.71
C ALA A 141 1.45 10.71 -2.96
N VAL A 142 1.58 11.91 -2.40
CA VAL A 142 0.60 12.99 -2.51
C VAL A 142 1.31 14.22 -3.04
N GLU A 143 0.88 14.72 -4.19
CA GLU A 143 1.49 15.88 -4.83
C GLU A 143 0.42 16.90 -5.21
N PRO A 144 0.66 18.21 -5.05
CA PRO A 144 -0.13 19.22 -5.75
C PRO A 144 -0.12 18.93 -7.25
N LEU A 145 -1.28 19.01 -7.91
CA LEU A 145 -1.32 18.81 -9.35
C LEU A 145 -0.57 19.95 -10.06
N ALA A 146 0.49 19.60 -10.80
CA ALA A 146 1.42 20.58 -11.40
C ALA A 146 0.73 21.56 -12.36
N ASP A 147 -0.23 21.10 -13.15
CA ASP A 147 -1.00 21.91 -14.10
C ASP A 147 -2.30 22.48 -13.49
N ASP A 148 -2.33 22.69 -12.17
CA ASP A 148 -3.48 23.26 -11.46
C ASP A 148 -3.13 24.60 -10.79
N PRO A 149 -3.18 25.74 -11.52
CA PRO A 149 -2.76 27.03 -11.00
C PRO A 149 -3.63 27.53 -9.82
N GLN A 150 -4.84 26.99 -9.68
CA GLN A 150 -5.74 27.29 -8.57
C GLN A 150 -5.49 26.40 -7.34
N ALA A 151 -4.55 25.44 -7.42
CA ALA A 151 -4.19 24.49 -6.37
C ALA A 151 -5.42 23.81 -5.74
N THR A 152 -6.41 23.49 -6.56
CA THR A 152 -7.70 22.90 -6.16
C THR A 152 -7.67 21.37 -6.09
N ARG A 153 -6.62 20.75 -6.62
CA ARG A 153 -6.52 19.29 -6.78
C ARG A 153 -5.25 18.71 -6.19
N TRP A 154 -5.37 17.46 -5.75
CA TRP A 154 -4.25 16.57 -5.46
C TRP A 154 -4.07 15.57 -6.59
N ALA A 155 -2.81 15.24 -6.89
CA ALA A 155 -2.43 14.04 -7.61
C ALA A 155 -1.97 13.01 -6.57
N LEU A 156 -2.73 11.93 -6.45
CA LEU A 156 -2.42 10.80 -5.58
C LEU A 156 -1.75 9.73 -6.44
N ARG A 157 -0.48 9.42 -6.17
CA ARG A 157 0.19 8.28 -6.80
C ARG A 157 -0.22 7.03 -6.03
N LEU A 158 -0.95 6.17 -6.70
CA LEU A 158 -1.57 4.98 -6.15
C LEU A 158 -0.76 3.76 -6.54
N THR A 159 -0.42 2.97 -5.53
CA THR A 159 0.24 1.67 -5.68
C THR A 159 -0.74 0.57 -5.32
N TRP A 160 -0.63 -0.55 -6.02
CA TRP A 160 -1.40 -1.74 -5.68
C TRP A 160 -0.84 -2.40 -4.42
N GLY A 161 -1.72 -2.73 -3.48
CA GLY A 161 -1.37 -3.39 -2.21
C GLY A 161 -0.92 -2.44 -1.11
N LEU A 162 -0.94 -2.97 0.12
CA LEU A 162 -0.51 -2.32 1.35
C LEU A 162 0.99 -2.54 1.57
N LEU A 163 1.65 -1.59 2.23
CA LEU A 163 3.03 -1.77 2.66
C LEU A 163 3.05 -2.71 3.88
N VAL A 164 3.46 -3.96 3.69
CA VAL A 164 3.56 -4.95 4.76
C VAL A 164 5.01 -5.13 5.16
N THR A 165 5.24 -5.56 6.40
CA THR A 165 6.57 -5.95 6.86
C THR A 165 6.68 -7.46 6.86
N ILE A 166 7.69 -7.99 6.15
CA ILE A 166 8.07 -9.41 6.25
C ILE A 166 9.34 -9.50 7.08
N ARG A 167 9.38 -10.42 8.02
CA ARG A 167 10.57 -10.71 8.84
C ARG A 167 10.58 -12.18 9.23
N ALA A 168 11.74 -12.68 9.64
CA ALA A 168 11.86 -14.02 10.20
C ALA A 168 10.98 -14.13 11.46
N ALA A 169 10.18 -15.18 11.56
CA ALA A 169 9.43 -15.49 12.77
C ALA A 169 10.39 -15.95 13.87
N GLY A 170 10.13 -15.53 15.11
CA GLY A 170 11.01 -15.80 16.25
C GLY A 170 11.05 -17.22 16.77
N GLY A 171 10.28 -18.16 16.19
CA GLY A 171 10.17 -19.53 16.69
C GLY A 171 10.29 -20.59 15.59
N ALA A 172 10.56 -21.82 16.01
CA ALA A 172 10.71 -23.00 15.15
C ALA A 172 9.49 -23.28 14.26
N ASP A 173 8.30 -22.82 14.68
CA ASP A 173 7.02 -23.07 14.01
C ASP A 173 6.55 -21.93 13.09
N GLY A 174 7.38 -20.89 12.86
CA GLY A 174 7.01 -19.79 11.96
C GLY A 174 5.99 -18.80 12.53
N ALA A 175 5.53 -19.00 13.77
CA ALA A 175 4.64 -18.07 14.47
C ALA A 175 5.43 -16.94 15.16
N GLY A 176 5.01 -15.70 14.92
CA GLY A 176 5.51 -14.54 15.64
C GLY A 176 5.02 -14.43 17.06
N LEU A 177 5.62 -13.49 17.78
CA LEU A 177 5.22 -13.10 19.12
C LEU A 177 3.93 -12.27 19.08
N ASP A 178 2.91 -12.60 19.88
CA ASP A 178 1.71 -11.77 20.04
C ASP A 178 1.96 -10.65 21.06
N ARG A 179 2.14 -9.43 20.56
CA ARG A 179 2.49 -8.28 21.38
C ARG A 179 1.32 -7.69 22.17
N SER A 180 0.10 -8.17 21.96
CA SER A 180 -1.07 -7.70 22.72
C SER A 180 -1.20 -8.37 24.09
N LEU A 181 -0.45 -9.44 24.33
CA LEU A 181 -0.52 -10.23 25.55
C LEU A 181 0.32 -9.64 26.68
N ALA A 182 -0.12 -9.91 27.90
CA ALA A 182 0.67 -9.64 29.09
C ALA A 182 1.68 -10.77 29.30
N TYR A 183 2.96 -10.41 29.33
CA TYR A 183 4.07 -11.29 29.66
C TYR A 183 4.50 -11.03 31.10
N THR A 184 4.81 -12.07 31.86
CA THR A 184 5.28 -11.92 33.25
C THR A 184 6.52 -12.76 33.52
N ALA A 185 7.48 -12.22 34.25
CA ALA A 185 8.67 -12.96 34.64
C ALA A 185 8.38 -13.91 35.80
N ALA A 186 8.99 -15.10 35.78
CA ALA A 186 9.07 -15.96 36.95
C ALA A 186 10.11 -15.42 37.96
N PRO A 187 10.07 -15.86 39.23
CA PRO A 187 11.08 -15.45 40.21
C PRO A 187 12.50 -15.83 39.76
N ALA A 188 13.45 -14.91 39.94
CA ALA A 188 14.85 -15.11 39.57
C ALA A 188 15.79 -14.34 40.51
N PRO A 189 16.96 -14.89 40.89
CA PRO A 189 17.91 -14.17 41.74
C PRO A 189 18.66 -13.09 40.95
N ALA A 190 19.19 -12.09 41.66
CA ALA A 190 20.16 -11.15 41.10
C ALA A 190 21.38 -11.90 40.54
N GLY A 191 21.91 -11.41 39.42
CA GLY A 191 23.01 -12.02 38.68
C GLY A 191 22.59 -13.18 37.75
N ALA A 192 21.30 -13.51 37.67
CA ALA A 192 20.83 -14.51 36.71
C ALA A 192 21.04 -14.03 35.26
N THR A 193 21.56 -14.94 34.42
CA THR A 193 21.79 -14.73 32.99
C THR A 193 20.69 -15.34 32.12
N SER A 194 19.65 -15.90 32.74
CA SER A 194 18.50 -16.44 32.03
C SER A 194 17.22 -16.25 32.82
N LEU A 195 16.13 -16.03 32.11
CA LEU A 195 14.80 -15.81 32.68
C LEU A 195 13.81 -16.87 32.20
N THR A 196 12.73 -17.04 32.96
CA THR A 196 11.52 -17.72 32.47
C THR A 196 10.41 -16.68 32.36
N ILE A 197 9.82 -16.57 31.16
CA ILE A 197 8.78 -15.58 30.87
C ILE A 197 7.47 -16.33 30.60
N GLN A 198 6.48 -16.12 31.45
CA GLN A 198 5.16 -16.74 31.34
C GLN A 198 4.25 -15.95 30.39
N VAL A 199 3.42 -16.68 29.65
CA VAL A 199 2.49 -16.12 28.66
C VAL A 199 1.07 -16.64 28.89
N GLY A 200 0.11 -15.73 29.01
CA GLY A 200 -1.30 -16.08 29.14
C GLY A 200 -1.98 -16.28 27.78
N GLY A 201 -2.63 -17.43 27.56
CA GLY A 201 -3.55 -17.63 26.42
C GLY A 201 -2.91 -17.79 25.05
N TRP A 202 -1.61 -18.07 24.98
CA TRP A 202 -0.85 -18.19 23.74
C TRP A 202 -0.18 -19.55 23.62
N THR A 203 -0.20 -20.16 22.44
CA THR A 203 0.23 -21.56 22.27
C THR A 203 1.41 -21.75 21.31
N ALA A 204 1.89 -20.71 20.64
CA ALA A 204 2.99 -20.82 19.67
C ALA A 204 3.75 -19.51 19.47
N GLY A 205 5.07 -19.51 19.46
CA GLY A 205 5.89 -18.32 19.19
C GLY A 205 7.33 -18.47 19.65
N GLY A 206 8.15 -17.45 19.47
CA GLY A 206 9.52 -17.43 19.97
C GLY A 206 10.13 -16.04 20.06
N LEU A 207 11.19 -15.94 20.86
CA LEU A 207 12.06 -14.77 20.95
C LEU A 207 13.30 -14.99 20.09
N GLN A 208 13.83 -13.92 19.53
CA GLN A 208 15.06 -13.92 18.75
C GLN A 208 16.20 -13.27 19.53
N ALA A 209 17.43 -13.60 19.15
CA ALA A 209 18.58 -12.83 19.58
C ALA A 209 18.44 -11.37 19.10
N GLY A 210 18.78 -10.42 19.98
CA GLY A 210 18.59 -8.99 19.78
C GLY A 210 17.23 -8.44 20.23
N ASP A 211 16.26 -9.29 20.57
CA ASP A 211 15.02 -8.81 21.19
C ASP A 211 15.33 -8.16 22.53
N THR A 212 14.65 -7.07 22.87
CA THR A 212 14.82 -6.37 24.15
C THR A 212 13.66 -6.72 25.09
N LEU A 213 13.99 -7.09 26.33
CA LEU A 213 13.06 -7.34 27.42
C LEU A 213 13.16 -6.20 28.43
N ALA A 214 12.06 -5.47 28.66
CA ALA A 214 11.98 -4.55 29.78
C ALA A 214 11.30 -5.23 30.97
N VAL A 215 12.02 -5.39 32.09
CA VAL A 215 11.53 -6.05 33.32
C VAL A 215 11.93 -5.21 34.53
N GLY A 216 10.97 -4.87 35.39
CA GLY A 216 11.24 -4.08 36.60
C GLY A 216 11.77 -2.66 36.34
N GLY A 217 11.63 -2.15 35.11
CA GLY A 217 12.15 -0.84 34.69
C GLY A 217 13.56 -0.88 34.07
N GLU A 218 14.20 -2.04 34.02
CA GLU A 218 15.50 -2.27 33.37
C GLU A 218 15.31 -2.98 32.02
N GLU A 219 16.21 -2.74 31.08
CA GLU A 219 16.21 -3.35 29.75
C GLU A 219 17.33 -4.40 29.60
N TYR A 220 16.98 -5.53 28.99
CA TYR A 220 17.87 -6.67 28.79
C TYR A 220 17.79 -7.15 27.34
N GLU A 221 18.92 -7.46 26.73
CA GLU A 221 18.97 -8.04 25.38
C GLU A 221 18.89 -9.56 25.45
N VAL A 222 18.03 -10.16 24.64
CA VAL A 222 17.97 -11.61 24.41
C VAL A 222 19.18 -12.00 23.58
N THR A 223 20.04 -12.88 24.10
CA THR A 223 21.29 -13.25 23.42
C THR A 223 21.16 -14.50 22.55
N ALA A 224 20.10 -15.28 22.73
CA ALA A 224 19.83 -16.50 21.96
C ALA A 224 18.32 -16.69 21.79
N GLY A 225 17.93 -17.18 20.61
CA GLY A 225 16.53 -17.46 20.32
C GLY A 225 15.96 -18.58 21.20
N THR A 226 14.68 -18.46 21.56
CA THR A 226 13.96 -19.45 22.38
C THR A 226 12.52 -19.59 21.90
N THR A 227 11.95 -20.78 22.07
CA THR A 227 10.57 -21.09 21.65
C THR A 227 9.66 -21.22 22.86
N LEU A 228 8.38 -20.91 22.66
CA LEU A 228 7.36 -21.12 23.66
C LEU A 228 7.21 -22.62 23.96
N VAL A 229 7.19 -22.99 25.23
CA VAL A 229 7.02 -24.37 25.71
C VAL A 229 5.87 -24.46 26.72
N PHE A 230 5.20 -25.60 26.78
CA PHE A 230 4.16 -25.85 27.78
C PHE A 230 4.79 -26.36 29.09
N VAL A 231 4.60 -25.61 30.16
CA VAL A 231 5.23 -25.84 31.47
C VAL A 231 4.20 -25.64 32.56
N GLY A 232 4.06 -26.62 33.46
CA GLY A 232 3.31 -26.45 34.71
C GLY A 232 1.84 -26.04 34.54
N GLY A 233 1.20 -26.36 33.42
CA GLY A 233 -0.20 -26.01 33.13
C GLY A 233 -0.40 -24.70 32.36
N GLY A 234 0.67 -24.03 31.95
CA GLY A 234 0.65 -22.83 31.10
C GLY A 234 1.77 -22.84 30.05
N TYR A 235 1.88 -21.76 29.28
CA TYR A 235 2.95 -21.60 28.30
C TYR A 235 3.98 -20.58 28.79
N ALA A 236 5.27 -20.86 28.55
CA ALA A 236 6.37 -19.98 28.93
C ALA A 236 7.52 -20.08 27.94
N PHE A 237 8.31 -19.01 27.84
CA PHE A 237 9.65 -19.05 27.28
C PHE A 237 10.59 -19.43 28.43
N GLU A 238 11.11 -20.66 28.43
CA GLU A 238 12.07 -21.11 29.44
C GLU A 238 13.50 -20.82 29.01
N GLY A 239 14.34 -20.45 29.98
CA GLY A 239 15.79 -20.29 29.77
C GLY A 239 16.15 -19.17 28.80
N VAL A 240 15.37 -18.08 28.77
CA VAL A 240 15.63 -16.92 27.91
C VAL A 240 16.95 -16.28 28.32
N ALA A 241 18.00 -16.46 27.53
CA ALA A 241 19.32 -15.93 27.83
C ALA A 241 19.35 -14.41 27.67
N ILE A 242 19.83 -13.69 28.69
CA ILE A 242 19.81 -12.22 28.75
C ILE A 242 21.20 -11.62 29.00
N ASP A 243 21.44 -10.42 28.49
CA ASP A 243 22.61 -9.58 28.78
C ASP A 243 22.17 -8.10 28.95
N PRO A 244 22.65 -7.36 29.97
CA PRO A 244 23.46 -7.81 31.12
C PRO A 244 22.72 -8.83 32.02
N PRO A 245 23.41 -9.50 32.96
CA PRO A 245 22.75 -10.28 34.00
C PRO A 245 21.81 -9.41 34.86
N LEU A 246 20.75 -10.00 35.41
CA LEU A 246 19.79 -9.29 36.28
C LEU A 246 20.51 -8.48 37.37
N SER A 247 20.22 -7.19 37.45
CA SER A 247 20.79 -6.31 38.48
C SER A 247 20.19 -6.59 39.86
N ASP A 248 18.87 -6.76 39.92
CA ASP A 248 18.09 -7.01 41.13
C ASP A 248 17.29 -8.32 41.03
N PRO A 249 16.94 -8.95 42.17
CA PRO A 249 16.13 -10.16 42.14
C PRO A 249 14.68 -9.87 41.71
N LEU A 250 14.09 -10.77 40.94
CA LEU A 250 12.68 -10.76 40.58
C LEU A 250 11.89 -11.63 41.58
N ALA A 251 10.82 -11.07 42.13
CA ALA A 251 9.89 -11.76 43.02
C ALA A 251 8.92 -12.67 42.26
N GLY A 252 8.75 -12.45 40.96
CA GLY A 252 7.81 -13.15 40.09
C GLY A 252 6.51 -12.38 39.91
N GLY A 253 5.99 -12.40 38.69
CA GLY A 253 4.77 -11.68 38.28
C GLY A 253 5.03 -10.26 37.75
N GLU A 254 6.28 -9.81 37.73
CA GLU A 254 6.66 -8.54 37.11
C GLU A 254 6.30 -8.55 35.63
N VAL A 255 5.70 -7.45 35.16
CA VAL A 255 5.35 -7.30 33.74
C VAL A 255 6.61 -7.21 32.90
N VAL A 256 6.66 -8.01 31.85
CA VAL A 256 7.71 -8.00 30.83
C VAL A 256 7.15 -7.32 29.59
N THR A 257 7.85 -6.29 29.11
CA THR A 257 7.58 -5.73 27.77
C THR A 257 8.62 -6.26 26.81
N ILE A 258 8.18 -6.81 25.68
CA ILE A 258 9.06 -7.40 24.68
C ILE A 258 9.08 -6.47 23.47
N THR A 259 10.22 -5.86 23.22
CA THR A 259 10.49 -5.05 22.04
C THR A 259 11.35 -5.87 21.10
N PRO A 260 10.83 -6.33 19.96
CA PRO A 260 11.62 -7.12 19.05
C PRO A 260 12.82 -6.34 18.53
N ALA A 261 13.91 -7.04 18.24
CA ALA A 261 15.03 -6.46 17.52
C ALA A 261 14.50 -5.73 16.28
N ALA A 262 15.07 -4.55 15.98
CA ALA A 262 14.92 -4.00 14.63
C ALA A 262 15.46 -5.08 13.69
N PRO A 263 14.63 -5.71 12.84
CA PRO A 263 15.05 -7.00 12.31
C PRO A 263 16.17 -6.75 11.31
N ASP A 264 17.31 -7.39 11.54
CA ASP A 264 18.27 -7.57 10.47
C ASP A 264 17.55 -8.30 9.34
N GLY A 265 17.37 -7.63 8.20
CA GLY A 265 16.64 -8.18 7.06
C GLY A 265 15.11 -8.06 7.10
N ALA A 266 14.49 -7.29 8.01
CA ALA A 266 13.08 -6.90 7.83
C ALA A 266 12.93 -6.14 6.52
N ARG A 267 11.96 -6.58 5.72
CA ARG A 267 11.70 -5.99 4.41
C ARG A 267 10.28 -5.46 4.36
N GLN A 268 10.17 -4.18 4.03
CA GLN A 268 8.92 -3.58 3.67
C GLN A 268 8.65 -3.83 2.20
N VAL A 269 7.52 -4.46 1.89
CA VAL A 269 7.13 -4.81 0.53
C VAL A 269 5.66 -4.48 0.33
N PHE A 270 5.28 -4.24 -0.92
CA PHE A 270 3.87 -4.10 -1.26
C PHE A 270 3.23 -5.48 -1.41
N ALA A 271 2.15 -5.69 -0.66
CA ALA A 271 1.36 -6.91 -0.74
C ALA A 271 -0.13 -6.57 -0.82
N ALA A 272 -0.87 -7.30 -1.66
CA ALA A 272 -2.31 -7.14 -1.76
C ALA A 272 -3.02 -8.46 -1.40
N PRO A 273 -4.18 -8.40 -0.73
CA PRO A 273 -5.03 -9.57 -0.58
C PRO A 273 -5.46 -10.09 -1.95
N ALA A 274 -5.51 -11.41 -2.09
CA ALA A 274 -6.08 -12.08 -3.25
C ALA A 274 -7.14 -13.08 -2.79
N GLU A 275 -8.17 -13.27 -3.62
CA GLU A 275 -9.22 -14.24 -3.32
C GLU A 275 -8.76 -15.66 -3.63
N TRP A 276 -9.36 -16.62 -2.91
CA TRP A 276 -9.25 -18.03 -3.21
C TRP A 276 -10.33 -18.43 -4.22
N THR A 277 -9.99 -19.31 -5.16
CA THR A 277 -11.01 -19.97 -5.98
C THR A 277 -11.76 -21.01 -5.13
N ALA A 278 -13.01 -21.31 -5.51
CA ALA A 278 -13.82 -22.31 -4.79
C ALA A 278 -13.16 -23.71 -4.76
N GLU A 279 -12.42 -24.06 -5.81
CA GLU A 279 -11.67 -25.32 -5.91
C GLU A 279 -10.47 -25.36 -4.94
N GLU A 280 -9.75 -24.24 -4.78
CA GLU A 280 -8.64 -24.14 -3.83
C GLU A 280 -9.13 -24.25 -2.38
N VAL A 281 -10.27 -23.64 -2.04
CA VAL A 281 -10.86 -23.76 -0.68
C VAL A 281 -11.25 -25.20 -0.38
N ALA A 282 -11.84 -25.91 -1.35
CA ALA A 282 -12.19 -27.33 -1.20
C ALA A 282 -10.95 -28.23 -1.04
N GLY A 283 -9.76 -27.76 -1.44
CA GLY A 283 -8.48 -28.45 -1.30
C GLY A 283 -7.85 -28.42 0.10
N GLY A 284 -8.51 -27.82 1.10
CA GLY A 284 -8.06 -27.85 2.49
C GLY A 284 -7.43 -26.55 3.02
N ILE A 285 -7.67 -25.42 2.36
CA ILE A 285 -7.27 -24.09 2.89
C ILE A 285 -8.17 -23.75 4.06
N ALA A 286 -7.58 -23.39 5.21
CA ALA A 286 -8.36 -22.95 6.35
C ALA A 286 -9.09 -21.65 6.00
N THR A 287 -10.37 -21.54 6.35
CA THR A 287 -11.20 -20.35 6.04
C THR A 287 -10.68 -19.05 6.66
N SER A 288 -9.81 -19.16 7.67
CA SER A 288 -9.13 -18.03 8.30
C SER A 288 -7.86 -17.60 7.57
N ASP A 289 -7.29 -18.44 6.71
CA ASP A 289 -6.02 -18.15 6.03
C ASP A 289 -6.19 -17.12 4.92
N GLN A 290 -5.27 -16.18 4.89
CA GLN A 290 -5.29 -15.08 3.94
C GLN A 290 -4.23 -15.30 2.85
N ARG A 291 -4.62 -15.09 1.60
CA ARG A 291 -3.70 -15.07 0.46
C ARG A 291 -3.25 -13.64 0.20
N LEU A 292 -1.94 -13.45 0.18
CA LEU A 292 -1.28 -12.21 -0.19
C LEU A 292 -0.50 -12.42 -1.49
N VAL A 293 -0.54 -11.44 -2.37
CA VAL A 293 0.34 -11.36 -3.53
C VAL A 293 1.34 -10.25 -3.28
N ILE A 294 2.61 -10.62 -3.25
CA ILE A 294 3.71 -9.73 -2.90
C ILE A 294 4.45 -9.35 -4.17
N ARG A 295 4.66 -8.05 -4.36
CA ARG A 295 5.52 -7.50 -5.42
C ARG A 295 6.74 -6.88 -4.78
N ALA A 296 7.93 -7.29 -5.22
CA ALA A 296 9.18 -6.79 -4.69
C ALA A 296 10.14 -6.29 -5.77
N ALA A 297 11.02 -5.39 -5.33
CA ALA A 297 12.20 -4.98 -6.07
C ALA A 297 13.09 -6.19 -6.38
N PRO A 298 13.88 -6.14 -7.47
CA PRO A 298 14.75 -7.24 -7.84
C PRO A 298 15.88 -7.40 -6.81
N GLY A 299 16.30 -8.64 -6.57
CA GLY A 299 17.33 -8.96 -5.57
C GLY A 299 16.80 -9.14 -4.15
N LEU A 300 15.51 -8.84 -3.88
CA LEU A 300 14.89 -9.20 -2.62
C LEU A 300 14.69 -10.73 -2.57
N ALA A 301 15.17 -11.36 -1.49
CA ALA A 301 14.95 -12.78 -1.26
C ALA A 301 13.44 -13.08 -1.22
N ALA A 302 13.05 -14.31 -1.57
CA ALA A 302 11.67 -14.75 -1.45
C ALA A 302 11.26 -14.85 0.04
N PRO A 303 9.96 -14.71 0.35
CA PRO A 303 9.39 -15.19 1.59
C PRO A 303 9.61 -16.69 1.80
N THR A 304 9.73 -17.09 3.05
CA THR A 304 9.84 -18.49 3.48
C THR A 304 8.74 -18.80 4.48
N THR A 305 8.48 -20.08 4.74
CA THR A 305 7.54 -20.51 5.79
C THR A 305 8.08 -20.29 7.21
N SER A 306 9.33 -19.86 7.33
CA SER A 306 9.90 -19.37 8.59
C SER A 306 9.72 -17.87 8.77
N ASP A 307 9.09 -17.18 7.82
CA ASP A 307 8.76 -15.76 7.94
C ASP A 307 7.37 -15.54 8.53
N GLU A 308 7.15 -14.33 9.00
CA GLU A 308 5.83 -13.78 9.28
C GLU A 308 5.59 -12.49 8.50
N VAL A 309 4.31 -12.17 8.30
CA VAL A 309 3.86 -10.92 7.70
C VAL A 309 3.11 -10.10 8.74
N VAL A 310 3.54 -8.86 8.94
CA VAL A 310 2.86 -7.87 9.78
C VAL A 310 2.14 -6.88 8.85
N LEU A 311 0.80 -6.85 8.93
CA LEU A 311 -0.01 -5.89 8.19
C LEU A 311 0.02 -4.51 8.88
N PRO A 312 -0.22 -3.41 8.16
CA PRO A 312 -0.34 -2.09 8.76
C PRO A 312 -1.34 -2.06 9.92
N GLY A 313 -0.91 -1.54 11.07
CA GLY A 313 -1.74 -1.42 12.26
C GLY A 313 -1.92 -2.71 13.06
N GLU A 314 -1.40 -3.85 12.60
CA GLU A 314 -1.42 -5.09 13.37
C GLU A 314 -0.22 -5.17 14.33
N THR A 315 -0.49 -5.53 15.58
CA THR A 315 0.53 -5.80 16.60
C THR A 315 1.02 -7.25 16.58
N ARG A 316 0.29 -8.13 15.89
CA ARG A 316 0.60 -9.55 15.71
C ARG A 316 1.03 -9.79 14.26
N GLY A 317 2.14 -10.50 14.07
CA GLY A 317 2.49 -11.02 12.75
C GLY A 317 1.80 -12.35 12.46
N ARG A 318 1.48 -12.56 11.19
CA ARG A 318 0.82 -13.77 10.69
C ARG A 318 1.86 -14.69 10.10
N ALA A 319 1.92 -15.93 10.58
CA ALA A 319 2.86 -16.93 10.11
C ALA A 319 2.66 -17.19 8.61
N VAL A 320 3.76 -17.24 7.84
CA VAL A 320 3.72 -17.66 6.45
C VAL A 320 3.58 -19.19 6.40
N THR A 321 2.44 -19.69 5.92
CA THR A 321 2.18 -21.13 5.84
C THR A 321 2.54 -21.71 4.47
N SER A 322 2.51 -20.89 3.42
CA SER A 322 2.92 -21.30 2.08
C SER A 322 3.49 -20.15 1.28
N VAL A 323 4.45 -20.45 0.41
CA VAL A 323 5.00 -19.49 -0.55
C VAL A 323 5.08 -20.16 -1.91
N ARG A 324 4.52 -19.49 -2.92
CA ARG A 324 4.60 -19.90 -4.31
C ARG A 324 5.12 -18.76 -5.16
N THR A 325 6.29 -18.95 -5.77
CA THR A 325 6.83 -18.01 -6.74
C THR A 325 5.93 -17.92 -7.96
N ILE A 326 5.53 -16.69 -8.30
CA ILE A 326 4.80 -16.38 -9.52
C ILE A 326 5.79 -16.02 -10.62
N HIS A 327 6.78 -15.20 -10.28
CA HIS A 327 7.77 -14.68 -11.21
C HIS A 327 9.05 -14.23 -10.52
N THR A 328 10.16 -14.44 -11.21
CA THR A 328 11.47 -13.97 -10.81
C THR A 328 12.10 -13.31 -12.03
N GLY A 329 12.02 -11.98 -12.09
CA GLY A 329 12.59 -11.17 -13.16
C GLY A 329 13.75 -10.30 -12.65
N ALA A 330 14.53 -9.76 -13.59
CA ALA A 330 15.64 -8.85 -13.28
C ALA A 330 15.17 -7.51 -12.69
N ASP A 331 13.90 -7.14 -12.90
CA ASP A 331 13.33 -5.85 -12.46
C ASP A 331 12.21 -5.99 -11.41
N VAL A 332 11.60 -7.18 -11.29
CA VAL A 332 10.49 -7.45 -10.37
C VAL A 332 10.50 -8.91 -9.96
N ALA A 333 10.25 -9.18 -8.68
CA ALA A 333 9.87 -10.50 -8.19
C ALA A 333 8.42 -10.48 -7.67
N ALA A 334 7.71 -11.60 -7.84
CA ALA A 334 6.35 -11.74 -7.35
C ALA A 334 6.09 -13.13 -6.76
N TRP A 335 5.41 -13.15 -5.62
CA TRP A 335 5.05 -14.38 -4.90
C TRP A 335 3.59 -14.35 -4.46
N VAL A 336 2.94 -15.52 -4.47
CA VAL A 336 1.76 -15.76 -3.65
C VAL A 336 2.26 -16.25 -2.30
N VAL A 337 1.80 -15.62 -1.22
CA VAL A 337 2.07 -16.01 0.15
C VAL A 337 0.74 -16.33 0.81
N THR A 338 0.65 -17.46 1.48
CA THR A 338 -0.46 -17.75 2.40
C THR A 338 0.01 -17.43 3.80
N VAL A 339 -0.80 -16.66 4.52
CA VAL A 339 -0.56 -16.34 5.92
C VAL A 339 -1.69 -16.86 6.78
N ALA A 340 -1.35 -17.34 7.97
CA ALA A 340 -2.33 -17.83 8.93
C ALA A 340 -3.29 -16.71 9.39
N GLY A 341 -4.54 -17.09 9.65
CA GLY A 341 -5.59 -16.21 10.19
C GLY A 341 -5.44 -15.81 11.64
#